data_AF-A0A920H6L5-F1
#
_entry.id   AF-A0A920H6L5-F1
#
_cell.length_a   1.000
_cell.length_b   1.000
_cell.length_c   1.000
_cell.angle_alpha   90.00
_cell.angle_beta   90.00
_cell.angle_gamma   90.00
#
_symmetry.space_group_name_H-M   'P 1'
#
loop_
_entity.id
_entity.type
_entity.pdbx_description
1 polymer ?
#
loop_
_entity_poly.entity_id
_entity_poly.type
_entity_poly.pdbx_seq_one_letter_code
_entity_poly.pdbx_strand_id
1 'polypeptide(L)' 'MSQLRLRGSEANHTLVLIDGMRVNDPATGSEYSFDHLLGSQIDSIDIISGGYSVVHGSDALAGVVNIKNKKRKYD' A
#
# COMPACT_ATOMS: atom_id res chain seq x y z
N MET A 1 -4.51 -15.22 5.60
CA MET A 1 -4.50 -14.00 4.76
C MET A 1 -4.95 -12.85 5.63
N SER A 2 -4.09 -11.85 5.78
CA SER A 2 -4.40 -10.63 6.54
C SER A 2 -4.86 -9.56 5.56
N GLN A 3 -6.03 -8.96 5.80
CA GLN A 3 -6.54 -7.89 4.94
C GLN A 3 -6.30 -6.52 5.58
N LEU A 4 -5.89 -5.54 4.77
CA LEU A 4 -5.76 -4.16 5.19
C LEU A 4 -7.12 -3.46 5.11
N ARG A 5 -7.61 -2.94 6.24
CA ARG A 5 -8.85 -2.14 6.27
C ARG A 5 -8.55 -0.72 6.72
N LEU A 6 -8.68 0.23 5.79
CA LEU A 6 -8.53 1.66 6.08
C LEU A 6 -9.91 2.29 6.27
N ARG A 7 -10.18 2.84 7.46
CA ARG A 7 -11.47 3.46 7.83
C ARG A 7 -12.69 2.52 7.63
N GLY A 8 -12.51 1.22 7.85
CA GLY A 8 -13.57 0.21 7.68
C GLY A 8 -13.81 -0.22 6.23
N SER A 9 -13.11 0.37 5.26
CA SER A 9 -13.21 0.00 3.86
C SER A 9 -12.64 -1.40 3.57
N GLU A 10 -13.04 -1.96 2.43
CA GLU A 10 -12.44 -3.17 1.84
C GLU A 10 -11.01 -2.92 1.36
N ALA A 11 -10.21 -3.98 1.29
CA ALA A 11 -8.77 -3.88 1.04
C ALA A 11 -8.43 -3.37 -0.36
N ASN A 12 -9.25 -3.70 -1.38
CA ASN A 12 -9.11 -3.21 -2.75
C ASN A 12 -9.45 -1.72 -2.91
N HIS A 13 -9.92 -1.05 -1.85
CA HIS A 13 -10.11 0.41 -1.83
C HIS A 13 -8.91 1.13 -1.21
N THR A 14 -7.83 0.44 -0.85
CA THR A 14 -6.58 1.07 -0.40
C THR A 14 -5.46 0.81 -1.39
N LEU A 15 -4.86 1.90 -1.88
CA LEU A 15 -3.70 1.81 -2.74
C LEU A 15 -2.47 1.58 -1.89
N VAL A 16 -1.76 0.49 -2.15
CA VAL A 16 -0.48 0.17 -1.54
C VAL A 16 0.64 0.51 -2.52
N LEU A 17 1.60 1.27 -2.02
CA LEU A 17 2.82 1.63 -2.70
C LEU A 17 4.02 1.04 -1.94
N ILE A 18 5.03 0.57 -2.67
CA ILE A 18 6.37 0.29 -2.13
C ILE A 18 7.34 1.25 -2.80
N ASP A 19 7.97 2.11 -1.99
CA ASP A 19 8.87 3.17 -2.46
C ASP A 19 8.23 4.03 -3.58
N GLY A 20 6.91 4.28 -3.47
CA GLY A 20 6.13 5.04 -4.46
C GLY A 20 5.64 4.24 -5.67
N MET A 21 6.02 2.97 -5.82
CA MET A 21 5.54 2.10 -6.91
C MET A 21 4.30 1.33 -6.49
N ARG A 22 3.26 1.29 -7.34
CA ARG A 22 2.03 0.52 -7.07
C ARG A 22 2.33 -0.97 -7.03
N VAL A 23 1.77 -1.65 -6.03
CA VAL A 23 1.90 -3.09 -5.86
C VAL A 23 0.56 -3.84 -5.82
N ASN A 24 -0.58 -3.14 -5.82
CA ASN A 24 -1.89 -3.77 -6.04
C ASN A 24 -1.91 -4.44 -7.42
N ASP A 25 -2.39 -5.68 -7.49
CA ASP A 25 -2.55 -6.44 -8.73
C ASP A 25 -4.03 -6.46 -9.18
N PRO A 26 -4.38 -5.76 -10.27
CA PRO A 26 -5.75 -5.73 -10.80
C PRO A 26 -6.27 -7.11 -11.24
N ALA A 27 -5.39 -8.05 -11.59
CA ALA A 27 -5.79 -9.39 -11.99
C ALA A 27 -6.25 -10.26 -10.81
N THR A 28 -5.86 -9.90 -9.59
CA THR A 28 -6.18 -10.63 -8.35
C THR A 28 -7.09 -9.82 -7.41
N GLY A 29 -7.97 -8.98 -7.97
CA GLY A 29 -8.95 -8.21 -7.19
C GLY A 29 -8.44 -6.89 -6.61
N SER A 30 -7.26 -6.43 -7.04
CA SER A 30 -6.63 -5.16 -6.60
C SER A 30 -6.32 -5.07 -5.11
N GLU A 31 -6.21 -6.20 -4.40
CA GLU A 31 -5.70 -6.27 -3.02
C GLU A 31 -4.20 -6.62 -3.03
N TYR A 32 -3.41 -5.97 -2.18
CA TYR A 32 -2.01 -6.34 -1.99
C TYR A 32 -1.88 -7.42 -0.91
N SER A 33 -1.19 -8.52 -1.22
CA SER A 33 -0.82 -9.52 -0.20
C SER A 33 0.47 -9.10 0.51
N PHE A 34 0.39 -9.04 1.84
CA PHE A 34 1.52 -8.71 2.71
C PHE A 34 2.36 -9.94 3.11
N ASP A 35 2.03 -11.14 2.61
CA ASP A 35 2.64 -12.40 3.07
C ASP A 35 4.17 -12.46 2.86
N HIS A 36 4.69 -11.71 1.88
CA HIS A 36 6.12 -11.64 1.56
C HIS A 36 6.80 -10.35 2.04
N LEU A 37 6.07 -9.47 2.73
CA LEU A 37 6.63 -8.23 3.24
C LEU A 37 7.32 -8.46 4.59
N LEU A 38 8.64 -8.37 4.61
CA LEU A 38 9.43 -8.53 5.83
C LEU A 38 9.57 -7.19 6.56
N GLY A 39 9.02 -7.09 7.77
CA GLY A 39 9.12 -5.88 8.60
C GLY A 39 10.55 -5.41 8.87
N SER A 40 11.54 -6.32 8.81
CA SER A 40 12.97 -5.98 8.95
C SER A 40 13.51 -5.09 7.83
N GLN A 41 12.85 -5.07 6.66
CA GLN A 41 13.22 -4.28 5.49
C GLN A 41 12.54 -2.89 5.48
N ILE A 42 11.53 -2.68 6.30
CA ILE A 42 10.74 -1.44 6.34
C ILE A 42 11.48 -0.38 7.18
N ASP A 43 11.55 0.85 6.66
CA ASP A 43 12.04 2.04 7.34
C ASP A 43 10.89 2.86 7.92
N SER A 44 9.87 3.12 7.10
CA SER A 44 8.68 3.89 7.50
C SER A 44 7.45 3.49 6.67
N ILE A 45 6.27 3.81 7.19
CA ILE A 45 4.99 3.64 6.50
C ILE A 45 4.27 4.97 6.56
N ASP A 46 4.04 5.58 5.40
CA ASP A 46 3.23 6.79 5.27
C ASP A 46 1.79 6.41 4.96
N ILE A 47 0.83 6.99 5.67
CA ILE A 47 -0.59 6.72 5.48
C ILE A 47 -1.31 8.04 5.21
N ILE A 48 -1.98 8.11 4.06
CA ILE A 48 -2.88 9.20 3.71
C ILE A 48 -4.30 8.63 3.70
N SER A 49 -5.12 9.05 4.65
CA SER A 49 -6.52 8.63 4.75
C SER A 49 -7.45 9.59 4.03
N GLY A 50 -8.44 9.07 3.31
CA GLY A 50 -9.37 9.87 2.50
C GLY A 50 -9.20 9.62 1.01
N GLY A 51 -10.16 10.06 0.20
CA GLY A 51 -10.17 9.78 -1.23
C GLY A 51 -9.02 10.44 -1.97
N TYR A 52 -8.14 9.64 -2.56
CA TYR A 52 -7.06 10.05 -3.47
C TYR A 52 -7.25 9.48 -4.88
N SER A 53 -8.46 8.97 -5.17
CA SER A 53 -8.80 8.27 -6.40
C SER A 53 -8.75 9.13 -7.66
N VAL A 54 -8.83 10.46 -7.52
CA VAL A 54 -8.66 11.39 -8.66
C VAL A 54 -7.25 11.29 -9.26
N VAL A 55 -6.24 11.10 -8.42
CA VAL A 55 -4.83 11.03 -8.86
C VAL A 55 -4.40 9.59 -9.14
N HIS A 56 -4.90 8.63 -8.35
CA HIS A 56 -4.42 7.25 -8.39
C HIS A 56 -5.48 6.20 -8.77
N GLY A 57 -6.66 6.59 -9.25
CA GLY A 57 -7.70 5.66 -9.68
C GLY A 57 -8.42 4.94 -8.53
N SER A 58 -9.21 3.90 -8.87
CA SER A 58 -10.16 3.24 -7.99
C SER A 58 -9.56 2.74 -6.68
N ASP A 59 -8.32 2.23 -6.72
CA ASP A 59 -7.71 1.61 -5.53
C ASP A 59 -7.44 2.63 -4.42
N ALA A 60 -7.44 3.94 -4.69
CA ALA A 60 -7.21 4.98 -3.68
C ALA A 60 -8.51 5.61 -3.11
N LEU A 61 -9.59 4.82 -3.06
CA LEU A 61 -10.91 5.24 -2.54
C LEU A 61 -10.87 5.56 -1.04
N ALA A 62 -10.30 4.66 -0.23
CA ALA A 62 -10.15 4.83 1.21
C ALA A 62 -8.89 5.63 1.58
N GLY A 63 -7.85 5.53 0.77
CA GLY A 63 -6.59 6.22 0.95
C GLY A 63 -5.41 5.51 0.29
N VAL A 64 -4.21 5.95 0.67
CA VAL A 64 -2.94 5.45 0.17
C VAL A 64 -2.05 5.05 1.35
N VAL A 65 -1.43 3.89 1.25
CA VAL A 65 -0.39 3.41 2.18
C VAL A 65 0.90 3.25 1.39
N ASN A 66 1.93 4.01 1.74
CA ASN A 66 3.23 3.92 1.10
C ASN A 66 4.27 3.36 2.07
N ILE A 67 4.81 2.20 1.73
CA ILE A 67 5.80 1.48 2.51
C ILE A 67 7.18 1.86 1.97
N LYS A 68 8.02 2.43 2.83
CA LYS A 68 9.38 2.83 2.48
C LYS A 68 10.37 1.79 2.98
N ASN A 69 11.19 1.29 2.08
CA ASN A 69 12.25 0.36 2.44
C ASN A 69 13.46 1.08 3.03
N LYS A 70 14.21 0.37 3.87
CA LYS A 70 15.52 0.82 4.33
C LYS A 70 16.44 1.02 3.14
N LYS A 71 17.03 2.21 3.05
CA LYS A 71 18.07 2.48 2.05
C LYS A 71 19.31 1.65 2.37
N ARG A 72 19.90 1.01 1.38
CA ARG A 72 21.26 0.47 1.50
C ARG A 72 22.19 1.65 1.78
N LYS A 73 22.91 1.58 2.90
CA LYS A 73 24.10 2.40 3.09
C LYS A 73 25.17 1.82 2.17
N TYR A 74 25.59 2.59 1.18
CA TYR A 74 26.86 2.35 0.52
C TYR A 74 27.88 3.11 1.38
N ASP A 75 28.72 2.37 2.09
CA ASP A 75 29.88 2.91 2.80
C ASP A 75 31.04 3.15 1.80
#